data_AF-A0A950Z2E1-F1
#
_entry.id   AF-A0A950Z2E1-F1
#
_cell.length_a   1.000
_cell.length_b   1.000
_cell.length_c   1.000
_cell.angle_alpha   90.00
_cell.angle_beta   90.00
_cell.angle_gamma   90.00
#
_symmetry.space_group_name_H-M   'P 1'
#
loop_
_entity.id
_entity.type
_entity.pdbx_description
1 polymer ?
#
loop_
_entity_poly.entity_id
_entity_poly.type
_entity_poly.pdbx_seq_one_letter_code
_entity_poly.pdbx_strand_id
1 'polypeptide(L)'
;LAASFKRIKNILRQAESSRFDFGSDLLNTSLVGSAPPDPARLTAGPELDLYNDFLRVRQEANHSASYREKLVAIASLRPMVDLFFDKILVNDPDLEIRKNRLALLHSLLTEFSTIADFSEIVTQGTIA
;
A
#
# COMPACT_ATOMS: atom_id res chain seq x y z
N LEU A 1 3.08 9.43 -9.56
CA LEU A 1 2.63 8.07 -9.22
C LEU A 1 3.79 7.22 -8.74
N ALA A 2 4.85 7.13 -9.55
CA ALA A 2 6.11 6.45 -9.25
C ALA A 2 6.63 6.57 -7.80
N ALA A 3 6.78 7.79 -7.27
CA ALA A 3 7.41 8.01 -5.96
C ALA A 3 6.69 7.32 -4.79
N SER A 4 5.36 7.42 -4.72
CA SER A 4 4.55 6.85 -3.63
C SER A 4 4.55 5.31 -3.70
N PHE A 5 4.42 4.73 -4.90
CA PHE A 5 4.51 3.28 -5.10
C PHE A 5 5.89 2.71 -4.82
N LYS A 6 6.96 3.45 -5.18
CA LYS A 6 8.33 3.11 -4.79
C LYS A 6 8.50 3.09 -3.27
N ARG A 7 7.91 4.06 -2.56
CA ARG A 7 7.91 4.10 -1.09
C ARG A 7 7.19 2.88 -0.49
N ILE A 8 6.02 2.53 -1.02
CA ILE A 8 5.28 1.31 -0.62
C ILE A 8 6.16 0.07 -0.79
N LYS A 9 6.74 -0.13 -1.97
CA LYS A 9 7.62 -1.28 -2.27
C LYS A 9 8.82 -1.34 -1.32
N ASN A 10 9.46 -0.21 -1.04
CA ASN A 10 10.59 -0.15 -0.12
C ASN A 10 10.22 -0.52 1.32
N ILE A 11 9.07 -0.04 1.80
CA ILE A 11 8.57 -0.34 3.15
C ILE A 11 8.21 -1.82 3.28
N LEU A 12 7.53 -2.40 2.28
CA LEU A 12 7.19 -3.82 2.26
C LEU A 12 8.46 -4.69 2.26
N ARG A 13 9.44 -4.36 1.41
CA ARG A 13 10.75 -5.05 1.37
C ARG A 13 11.50 -4.93 2.71
N GLN A 14 11.44 -3.77 3.35
CA GLN A 14 12.06 -3.57 4.67
C GLN A 14 11.36 -4.43 5.73
N ALA A 15 10.01 -4.45 5.74
CA ALA A 15 9.25 -5.30 6.64
C ALA A 15 9.53 -6.79 6.43
N GLU A 16 9.76 -7.21 5.18
CA GLU A 16 10.23 -8.56 4.86
C GLU A 16 11.65 -8.86 5.35
N SER A 17 12.56 -7.91 5.21
CA SER A 17 13.96 -8.09 5.64
C SER A 17 14.05 -8.16 7.17
N SER A 18 13.21 -7.39 7.87
CA SER A 18 13.07 -7.43 9.33
C SER A 18 12.39 -8.71 9.86
N ARG A 19 11.88 -9.60 9.00
CA ARG A 19 11.34 -10.92 9.41
C ARG A 19 12.35 -11.76 10.20
N PHE A 20 13.65 -11.49 10.05
CA PHE A 20 14.72 -12.16 10.80
C PHE A 20 14.86 -11.70 12.27
N ASP A 21 14.41 -10.48 12.62
CA ASP A 21 14.56 -9.94 13.98
C ASP A 21 13.38 -10.23 14.93
N PHE A 22 12.21 -10.63 14.40
CA PHE A 22 10.94 -10.55 15.14
C PHE A 22 10.35 -11.89 15.64
N GLY A 23 11.13 -12.97 15.68
CA GLY A 23 10.70 -14.22 16.33
C GLY A 23 9.68 -15.04 15.54
N SER A 24 9.67 -16.34 15.82
CA SER A 24 9.03 -17.40 15.03
C SER A 24 7.50 -17.37 14.91
N ASP A 25 6.80 -16.50 15.64
CA ASP A 25 5.32 -16.37 15.56
C ASP A 25 4.84 -15.73 14.26
N LEU A 26 5.76 -15.13 13.50
CA LEU A 26 5.51 -14.55 12.19
C LEU A 26 5.68 -15.54 11.02
N LEU A 27 6.08 -16.79 11.29
CA LEU A 27 6.26 -17.83 10.26
C LEU A 27 4.93 -18.47 9.82
N ASN A 28 3.90 -18.46 10.68
CA ASN A 28 2.61 -19.10 10.36
C ASN A 28 1.56 -18.15 9.77
N THR A 29 1.70 -16.85 9.97
CA THR A 29 0.86 -15.84 9.30
C THR A 29 1.72 -15.19 8.24
N SER A 30 1.48 -15.55 6.97
CA SER A 30 2.15 -14.95 5.82
C SER A 30 2.02 -13.43 5.89
N LEU A 31 3.02 -12.75 6.45
CA LEU A 31 2.98 -11.31 6.73
C LEU A 31 2.87 -10.42 5.50
N VAL A 32 2.94 -11.02 4.32
CA VAL A 32 2.82 -10.37 3.02
C VAL A 32 1.96 -11.23 2.07
N GLY A 33 1.11 -12.11 2.61
CA GLY A 33 0.33 -13.04 1.78
C GLY A 33 -1.08 -13.28 2.31
N SER A 34 -2.04 -12.72 1.58
CA SER A 34 -3.45 -13.14 1.50
C SER A 34 -4.46 -12.62 2.52
N ALA A 35 -4.09 -12.07 3.67
CA ALA A 35 -5.09 -11.47 4.56
C ALA A 35 -5.43 -10.03 4.12
N PRO A 36 -6.69 -9.72 3.76
CA PRO A 36 -7.09 -8.33 3.49
C PRO A 36 -6.94 -7.48 4.76
N PRO A 37 -6.74 -6.15 4.62
CA PRO A 37 -6.73 -5.25 5.77
C PRO A 37 -8.05 -5.36 6.53
N ASP A 38 -7.96 -5.42 7.85
CA ASP A 38 -9.08 -5.48 8.78
C ASP A 38 -9.59 -4.05 9.04
N PRO A 39 -10.81 -3.71 8.59
CA PRO A 39 -11.37 -2.37 8.77
C PRO A 39 -11.54 -1.98 10.24
N ALA A 40 -11.71 -2.95 11.14
CA ALA A 40 -11.90 -2.69 12.57
C ALA A 40 -10.62 -2.19 13.26
N ARG A 41 -9.46 -2.38 12.62
CA ARG A 41 -8.14 -1.98 13.12
C ARG A 41 -7.56 -0.76 12.40
N LEU A 42 -8.36 -0.11 11.54
CA LEU A 42 -7.97 1.14 10.90
C LEU A 42 -8.21 2.31 11.85
N THR A 43 -7.21 3.18 11.97
CA THR A 43 -7.35 4.42 12.74
C THR A 43 -8.21 5.42 11.95
N ALA A 44 -9.09 6.14 12.64
CA ALA A 44 -9.85 7.22 12.02
C ALA A 44 -8.94 8.30 11.43
N GLY A 45 -9.40 8.95 10.34
CA GLY A 45 -8.64 9.97 9.62
C GLY A 45 -7.89 9.38 8.41
N PRO A 46 -6.63 9.79 8.14
CA PRO A 46 -5.94 9.50 6.87
C PRO A 46 -5.82 8.01 6.50
N GLU A 47 -5.78 7.12 7.49
CA GLU A 47 -5.72 5.67 7.27
C GLU A 47 -7.05 5.11 6.77
N LEU A 48 -8.15 5.45 7.44
CA LEU A 48 -9.50 5.07 7.02
C LEU A 48 -9.90 5.73 5.69
N ASP A 49 -9.53 7.00 5.49
CA ASP A 49 -9.80 7.74 4.26
C ASP A 49 -9.10 7.08 3.07
N LEU A 50 -7.81 6.71 3.22
CA LEU A 50 -7.08 5.98 2.19
C LEU A 50 -7.74 4.63 1.88
N TYR A 51 -8.20 3.90 2.89
CA TYR A 51 -8.88 2.63 2.68
C TYR A 51 -10.20 2.77 1.91
N ASN A 52 -11.01 3.77 2.26
CA ASN A 52 -12.26 4.04 1.57
C ASN A 52 -12.03 4.46 0.12
N ASP A 53 -11.06 5.35 -0.12
CA ASP A 53 -10.70 5.76 -1.47
C ASP A 53 -10.09 4.61 -2.28
N PHE A 54 -9.32 3.73 -1.65
CA PHE A 54 -8.82 2.51 -2.27
C PHE A 54 -9.97 1.64 -2.80
N LEU A 55 -10.99 1.38 -1.97
CA LEU A 55 -12.15 0.59 -2.38
C LEU A 55 -12.91 1.24 -3.54
N ARG A 56 -13.11 2.55 -3.48
CA ARG A 56 -13.76 3.33 -4.53
C ARG A 56 -12.99 3.26 -5.85
N VAL A 57 -11.68 3.50 -5.82
CA VAL A 57 -10.82 3.48 -7.01
C VAL A 57 -10.69 2.07 -7.57
N ARG A 58 -10.63 1.04 -6.72
CA ARG A 58 -10.68 -0.36 -7.16
C ARG A 58 -11.95 -0.64 -7.95
N GLN A 59 -13.10 -0.20 -7.43
CA GLN A 59 -14.37 -0.37 -8.13
C GLN A 59 -14.38 0.39 -9.46
N GLU A 60 -13.96 1.65 -9.48
CA GLU A 60 -13.88 2.48 -10.68
C GLU A 60 -12.98 1.85 -11.76
N ALA A 61 -11.80 1.36 -11.37
CA ALA A 61 -10.87 0.69 -12.27
C ALA A 61 -11.43 -0.64 -12.83
N ASN A 62 -12.26 -1.35 -12.06
CA ASN A 62 -12.92 -2.57 -12.52
C ASN A 62 -14.05 -2.31 -13.52
N HIS A 63 -14.76 -1.19 -13.38
CA HIS A 63 -15.84 -0.80 -14.32
C HIS A 63 -15.33 -0.02 -15.54
N SER A 64 -14.11 0.48 -15.51
CA SER A 64 -13.51 1.23 -16.62
C SER A 64 -13.25 0.34 -17.83
N ALA A 65 -13.66 0.79 -19.02
CA ALA A 65 -13.48 0.07 -20.27
C ALA A 65 -12.07 0.29 -20.86
N SER A 66 -11.48 1.46 -20.63
CA SER A 66 -10.17 1.80 -21.16
C SER A 66 -9.06 1.61 -20.14
N TYR A 67 -7.93 1.06 -20.60
CA TYR A 67 -6.68 1.01 -19.83
C TYR A 67 -6.28 2.39 -19.27
N ARG A 68 -6.49 3.45 -20.06
CA ARG A 68 -6.16 4.83 -19.68
C ARG A 68 -7.03 5.32 -18.51
N GLU A 69 -8.30 4.96 -18.47
CA GLU A 69 -9.22 5.33 -17.38
C GLU A 69 -8.81 4.64 -16.08
N LYS A 70 -8.43 3.36 -16.15
CA LYS A 70 -7.89 2.62 -15.00
C LYS A 70 -6.64 3.29 -14.43
N LEU A 71 -5.72 3.70 -15.30
CA LEU A 71 -4.50 4.43 -14.88
C LEU A 71 -4.83 5.77 -14.21
N VAL A 72 -5.81 6.51 -14.74
CA VAL A 72 -6.23 7.80 -14.16
C VAL A 72 -6.88 7.58 -12.79
N ALA A 73 -7.74 6.57 -12.65
CA ALA A 73 -8.35 6.21 -11.38
C ALA A 73 -7.26 5.88 -10.33
N ILE A 74 -6.29 5.03 -10.66
CA ILE A 74 -5.16 4.71 -9.76
C ILE A 74 -4.33 5.95 -9.44
N ALA A 75 -4.08 6.81 -10.43
CA ALA A 75 -3.31 8.04 -10.22
C ALA A 75 -3.97 9.01 -9.23
N SER A 76 -5.30 8.98 -9.13
CA SER A 76 -6.08 9.79 -8.19
C SER A 76 -5.80 9.48 -6.72
N LEU A 77 -5.31 8.28 -6.39
CA LEU A 77 -4.96 7.89 -5.01
C LEU A 77 -3.68 8.52 -4.49
N ARG A 78 -2.83 9.05 -5.39
CA ARG A 78 -1.52 9.54 -5.01
C ARG A 78 -1.55 10.54 -3.84
N PRO A 79 -2.41 11.59 -3.83
CA PRO A 79 -2.46 12.54 -2.72
C PRO A 79 -2.83 11.88 -1.40
N MET A 80 -3.71 10.87 -1.41
CA MET A 80 -4.14 10.15 -0.22
C MET A 80 -3.07 9.23 0.33
N VAL A 81 -2.33 8.56 -0.57
CA VAL A 81 -1.15 7.75 -0.19
C VAL A 81 -0.07 8.65 0.41
N ASP A 82 0.18 9.82 -0.18
CA ASP A 82 1.16 10.77 0.32
C ASP A 82 0.73 11.31 1.70
N LEU A 83 -0.55 11.65 1.89
CA LEU A 83 -1.11 12.07 3.17
C LEU A 83 -1.03 10.98 4.24
N PHE A 84 -1.35 9.73 3.89
CA PHE A 84 -1.18 8.58 4.77
C PHE A 84 0.26 8.50 5.27
N PHE A 85 1.24 8.62 4.38
CA PHE A 85 2.64 8.57 4.76
C PHE A 85 3.16 9.80 5.52
N ASP A 86 2.48 10.95 5.42
CA ASP A 86 2.77 12.15 6.19
C ASP A 86 2.22 12.05 7.63
N LYS A 87 1.06 11.41 7.80
CA LYS A 87 0.33 11.38 9.08
C LYS A 87 0.46 10.06 9.85
N ILE A 88 0.77 8.96 9.18
CA ILE A 88 0.73 7.62 9.75
C ILE A 88 2.13 6.99 9.79
N LEU A 89 2.51 6.54 10.98
CA LEU A 89 3.73 5.75 11.18
C LEU A 89 3.44 4.29 10.82
N VAL A 90 3.93 3.84 9.65
CA VAL A 90 3.68 2.45 9.21
C VAL A 90 4.34 1.42 10.14
N ASN A 91 5.55 1.71 10.62
CA ASN A 91 6.23 0.86 11.60
C ASN A 91 5.75 1.21 13.03
N ASP A 92 4.47 1.00 13.28
CA ASP A 92 3.84 1.21 14.58
C ASP A 92 4.44 0.25 15.63
N PRO A 93 4.62 0.68 16.90
CA PRO A 93 5.02 -0.22 17.98
C PRO A 93 3.98 -1.33 18.26
N ASP A 94 2.69 -1.09 17.98
CA ASP A 94 1.68 -2.14 18.06
C ASP A 94 1.79 -3.07 16.85
N LEU A 95 2.07 -4.35 17.13
CA LEU A 95 2.28 -5.37 16.11
C LEU A 95 1.05 -5.58 15.23
N GLU A 96 -0.16 -5.51 15.78
CA GLU A 96 -1.40 -5.76 15.05
C GLU A 96 -1.76 -4.57 14.16
N ILE A 97 -1.57 -3.35 14.64
CA ILE A 97 -1.73 -2.12 13.83
C ILE A 97 -0.71 -2.10 12.69
N ARG A 98 0.56 -2.39 12.99
CA ARG A 98 1.62 -2.48 11.99
C ARG A 98 1.32 -3.52 10.92
N LYS A 99 0.89 -4.72 11.30
CA LYS A 99 0.47 -5.77 10.35
C LYS A 99 -0.68 -5.29 9.48
N ASN A 100 -1.70 -4.64 10.05
CA ASN A 100 -2.84 -4.14 9.31
C ASN A 100 -2.43 -3.09 8.26
N ARG A 101 -1.56 -2.15 8.64
CA ARG A 101 -1.00 -1.13 7.73
C ARG A 101 -0.19 -1.75 6.60
N LEU A 102 0.64 -2.75 6.91
CA LEU A 102 1.38 -3.48 5.89
C LEU A 102 0.46 -4.26 4.95
N ALA A 103 -0.62 -4.85 5.46
CA ALA A 103 -1.64 -5.51 4.64
C ALA A 103 -2.34 -4.52 3.69
N LEU A 104 -2.72 -3.33 4.17
CA LEU A 104 -3.28 -2.26 3.34
C LEU A 104 -2.33 -1.87 2.20
N LEU A 105 -1.05 -1.62 2.53
CA LEU A 105 -0.03 -1.27 1.54
C LEU A 105 0.23 -2.39 0.53
N HIS A 106 0.21 -3.64 0.97
CA HIS A 106 0.33 -4.79 0.10
C HIS A 106 -0.88 -4.90 -0.84
N SER A 107 -2.11 -4.77 -0.33
CA SER A 107 -3.32 -4.78 -1.17
C SER A 107 -3.30 -3.68 -2.23
N LEU A 108 -2.88 -2.46 -1.87
CA LEU A 108 -2.70 -1.36 -2.83
C LEU A 108 -1.71 -1.74 -3.94
N LEU A 109 -0.56 -2.29 -3.57
CA LEU A 109 0.46 -2.68 -4.53
C LEU A 109 -0.01 -3.82 -5.43
N THR A 110 -0.56 -4.90 -4.87
CA THR A 110 -1.02 -6.07 -5.62
C THR A 110 -2.13 -5.70 -6.59
N GLU A 111 -3.17 -5.02 -6.13
CA GLU A 111 -4.33 -4.67 -6.95
C GLU A 111 -3.90 -3.81 -8.14
N PHE A 112 -3.09 -2.78 -7.92
CA PHE A 112 -2.70 -1.87 -9.00
C PHE A 112 -1.57 -2.40 -9.86
N SER A 113 -0.78 -3.36 -9.37
CA SER A 113 0.17 -4.10 -10.21
C SER A 113 -0.52 -5.00 -11.24
N THR A 114 -1.80 -5.35 -11.04
CA THR A 114 -2.58 -6.04 -12.08
C THR A 114 -2.90 -5.15 -13.28
N ILE A 115 -2.84 -3.83 -13.10
CA ILE A 115 -3.18 -2.84 -14.11
C ILE A 115 -1.91 -2.22 -14.69
N ALA A 116 -0.95 -1.82 -13.87
CA ALA A 116 0.26 -1.16 -14.33
C ALA A 116 1.51 -1.81 -13.73
N ASP A 117 2.52 -2.02 -14.57
CA ASP A 117 3.78 -2.55 -14.09
C ASP A 117 4.55 -1.48 -13.32
N PHE A 118 4.51 -1.60 -11.99
CA PHE A 118 5.26 -0.77 -11.07
C PHE A 118 6.55 -1.46 -10.58
N SER A 119 6.90 -2.61 -11.15
CA SER A 119 8.07 -3.40 -10.76
C SER A 119 9.38 -2.65 -11.04
N GLU A 120 9.42 -1.81 -12.07
CA GLU A 120 10.60 -1.07 -12.53
C GLU A 120 10.59 0.44 -12.21
N ILE A 121 9.88 0.89 -11.17
CA ILE A 121 9.92 2.32 -10.82
C ILE A 121 11.32 2.72 -10.31
N VAL A 122 12.18 3.14 -11.23
CA VAL A 122 13.39 3.92 -10.97
C VAL A 122 13.00 5.38 -11.08
N THR A 123 12.74 6.04 -9.96
CA THR A 123 12.69 7.50 -9.96
C THR A 123 14.08 7.99 -10.35
N GLN A 124 14.29 8.40 -11.61
CA GLN A 124 15.41 9.28 -11.94
C GLN A 124 15.20 10.54 -11.10
N GLY A 125 15.95 10.65 -10.00
CA GLY A 125 16.07 11.90 -9.29
C GLY A 125 16.73 12.87 -10.26
N THR A 126 15.97 13.81 -10.78
CA THR A 126 16.54 14.98 -11.45
C THR A 126 17.34 15.71 -10.38
N ILE A 127 18.66 15.49 -10.43
CA ILE A 127 19.64 16.28 -9.72
C ILE A 127 19.58 17.66 -10.38
N ALA A 128 19.14 18.66 -9.62
CA ALA A 128 19.31 20.06 -9.98
C ALA A 128 20.47 20.63 -9.14
#